data_AF-Q17787-F1
#
_entry.id   AF-Q17787-F1
#
_cell.length_a   1.000
_cell.length_b   1.000
_cell.length_c   1.000
_cell.angle_alpha   90.00
_cell.angle_beta   90.00
_cell.angle_gamma   90.00
#
_symmetry.space_group_name_H-M   'P 1'
#
loop_
_entity.id
_entity.type
_entity.pdbx_description
1 polymer ?
#
loop_
_entity_poly.entity_id
_entity_poly.type
_entity_poly.pdbx_seq_one_letter_code
_entity_poly.pdbx_strand_id
1 'polypeptide(L)'
;MEKKEKKSVIQRVKKTLRQRSKSTDASSEQKKGTKTVDDAEAPSKITRVKAAITNRTRSIGIKISISKECNTTTSRSHSRESNQKTKNSVLSSVDMEEDPEAPVQTLDLMMIEIKKEELKEKKEKEKTDEEKRERKEDKREDKKEEKKEDKKEEKKEVRKDCRENSMYSMERSDEKAVKKKHSKKHSKQKTKMWLGMPSALNFCNKNNDIQKIREEFGFLDSLVCNKTTEDFEANKVRNREGCPKIYDENRVQLNRPGHEDVNYINASVITLKDFEHKLIVAQLPQMENESFVEDFWYMIYQEQINLVYLMVPDDKLKNTTTSLFNDENGGYQYTGKMFINNRRADVSGDPKEYTIEVLPEGNSDSVICQVHHHAPWKHLQQPPKTLPIIKMIHQFLSEKQVQNAGVCVVSLFGCGRACSFIGALYAINQLNNGIEPNICEIMKNIKQQRPGGVESFAQCASIYAIVFDYIARKRGGKKAPVNKDINRFIDELAEISPACSPTKGMPLSTEL
;
A
#
# COMPACT_ATOMS: atom_id res chain seq x y z
N MET A 1 11.08 33.55 23.31
CA MET A 1 11.46 33.48 21.88
C MET A 1 10.63 32.45 21.11
N GLU A 2 10.36 31.27 21.68
CA GLU A 2 9.51 30.20 21.10
C GLU A 2 8.15 30.63 20.50
N LYS A 3 7.41 31.56 21.13
CA LYS A 3 6.12 32.05 20.60
C LYS A 3 6.26 32.89 19.32
N LYS A 4 7.39 33.59 19.13
CA LYS A 4 7.67 34.34 17.89
C LYS A 4 8.08 33.41 16.75
N GLU A 5 8.80 32.33 17.07
CA GLU A 5 9.17 31.27 16.12
C GLU A 5 7.96 30.49 15.59
N LYS A 6 7.08 30.03 16.49
CA LYS A 6 5.83 29.33 16.11
C LYS A 6 4.92 30.19 15.21
N LYS A 7 4.83 31.50 15.48
CA LYS A 7 4.09 32.45 14.61
C LYS A 7 4.75 32.64 13.24
N SER A 8 6.08 32.64 13.17
CA SER A 8 6.84 32.76 11.91
C SER A 8 6.65 31.55 10.99
N VAL A 9 6.68 30.33 11.55
CA VAL A 9 6.47 29.07 10.82
C VAL A 9 5.06 29.01 10.24
N ILE A 10 4.04 29.35 11.03
CA ILE A 10 2.63 29.40 10.59
C ILE A 10 2.43 30.42 9.45
N GLN A 11 3.09 31.59 9.51
CA GLN A 11 3.04 32.59 8.44
C GLN A 11 3.70 32.09 7.14
N ARG A 12 4.80 31.33 7.20
CA ARG A 12 5.45 30.73 6.03
C ARG A 12 4.57 29.68 5.37
N VAL A 13 3.95 28.78 6.15
CA VAL A 13 3.03 27.74 5.64
C VAL A 13 1.80 28.35 4.95
N LYS A 14 1.20 29.40 5.54
CA LYS A 14 0.07 30.12 4.92
C LYS A 14 0.45 30.81 3.60
N LYS A 15 1.69 31.29 3.46
CA LYS A 15 2.18 31.94 2.23
C LYS A 15 2.40 30.93 1.10
N THR A 16 2.95 29.75 1.42
CA THR A 16 3.16 28.65 0.45
C THR A 16 1.83 28.06 -0.04
N LEU A 17 0.85 27.87 0.84
CA LEU A 17 -0.49 27.40 0.47
C LEU A 17 -1.25 28.39 -0.44
N ARG A 18 -1.13 29.71 -0.18
CA ARG A 18 -1.73 30.76 -1.03
C ARG A 18 -1.10 30.88 -2.42
N GLN A 19 0.17 30.51 -2.58
CA GLN A 19 0.83 30.49 -3.88
C GLN A 19 0.39 29.28 -4.72
N ARG A 20 0.12 28.13 -4.08
CA ARG A 20 -0.35 26.90 -4.76
C ARG A 20 -1.79 27.02 -5.30
N SER A 21 -2.69 27.69 -4.58
CA SER A 21 -4.06 27.92 -5.05
C SER A 21 -4.14 28.92 -6.21
N LYS A 22 -3.28 29.94 -6.24
CA LYS A 22 -3.21 30.89 -7.37
C LYS A 22 -2.64 30.25 -8.66
N SER A 23 -1.78 29.24 -8.55
CA SER A 23 -1.24 28.54 -9.73
C SER A 23 -2.22 27.53 -10.34
N THR A 24 -3.13 26.97 -9.55
CA THR A 24 -4.16 26.03 -10.05
C THR A 24 -5.28 26.75 -10.79
N ASP A 25 -5.71 27.92 -10.30
CA ASP A 25 -6.82 28.67 -10.91
C ASP A 25 -6.42 29.35 -12.24
N ALA A 26 -5.16 29.76 -12.38
CA ALA A 26 -4.63 30.36 -13.62
C ALA A 26 -4.50 29.36 -14.79
N SER A 27 -4.56 28.05 -14.50
CA SER A 27 -4.44 27.00 -15.53
C SER A 27 -5.79 26.50 -16.08
N SER A 28 -6.91 26.93 -15.49
CA SER A 28 -8.26 26.47 -15.85
C SER A 28 -9.11 27.48 -16.65
N GLU A 29 -8.64 28.71 -16.88
CA GLU A 29 -9.45 29.77 -17.53
C GLU A 29 -9.19 29.99 -19.04
N GLN A 30 -8.35 29.18 -19.69
CA GLN A 30 -8.12 29.27 -21.14
C GLN A 30 -8.52 27.98 -21.87
N LYS A 31 -9.81 27.77 -22.15
CA LYS A 31 -10.34 26.92 -23.25
C LYS A 31 -11.88 26.82 -23.23
N LYS A 32 -12.61 27.87 -23.65
CA LYS A 32 -14.02 27.73 -24.09
C LYS A 32 -14.38 28.78 -25.16
N GLY A 33 -14.79 28.28 -26.33
CA GLY A 33 -15.25 29.00 -27.54
C GLY A 33 -14.77 28.22 -28.77
N THR A 34 -15.57 27.75 -29.73
CA THR A 34 -16.94 28.12 -30.17
C THR A 34 -17.50 26.96 -31.04
N LYS A 35 -18.84 26.91 -31.17
CA LYS A 35 -19.74 25.95 -31.84
C LYS A 35 -19.50 25.69 -33.34
N THR A 36 -19.89 24.48 -33.82
CA THR A 36 -20.91 24.11 -34.87
C THR A 36 -20.57 22.71 -35.45
N VAL A 37 -21.37 21.65 -35.24
CA VAL A 37 -22.60 21.19 -35.95
C VAL A 37 -22.31 20.26 -37.17
N ASP A 38 -23.01 19.12 -37.16
CA ASP A 38 -23.30 18.11 -38.20
C ASP A 38 -22.40 16.89 -38.48
N ASP A 39 -22.98 15.75 -38.07
CA ASP A 39 -23.26 14.51 -38.82
C ASP A 39 -22.17 13.51 -39.25
N ALA A 40 -22.31 12.35 -38.60
CA ALA A 40 -22.47 11.01 -39.16
C ALA A 40 -21.27 10.26 -39.79
N GLU A 41 -21.28 8.97 -39.42
CA GLU A 41 -20.67 7.81 -40.09
C GLU A 41 -19.24 7.37 -39.69
N ALA A 42 -19.20 6.31 -38.85
CA ALA A 42 -18.08 5.38 -38.68
C ALA A 42 -18.03 4.39 -39.88
N PRO A 43 -17.09 3.41 -40.02
CA PRO A 43 -16.10 2.92 -39.06
C PRO A 43 -14.72 2.45 -39.62
N SER A 44 -13.83 2.08 -38.68
CA SER A 44 -12.77 1.06 -38.78
C SER A 44 -11.56 1.29 -39.70
N LYS A 45 -10.37 1.36 -39.10
CA LYS A 45 -9.18 0.61 -39.55
C LYS A 45 -8.08 0.63 -38.48
N ILE A 46 -7.68 -0.59 -38.12
CA ILE A 46 -6.51 -0.97 -37.32
C ILE A 46 -5.26 -0.61 -38.13
N THR A 47 -4.28 0.10 -37.57
CA THR A 47 -2.86 -0.07 -37.96
C THR A 47 -1.92 0.25 -36.80
N ARG A 48 -0.98 -0.67 -36.58
CA ARG A 48 0.15 -0.64 -35.63
C ARG A 48 1.03 0.59 -35.80
N VAL A 49 1.53 1.13 -34.69
CA VAL A 49 2.85 1.79 -34.65
C VAL A 49 3.61 1.29 -33.42
N LYS A 50 4.67 0.51 -33.69
CA LYS A 50 5.78 0.25 -32.77
C LYS A 50 6.67 1.50 -32.75
N ALA A 51 7.07 1.96 -31.57
CA ALA A 51 8.23 2.84 -31.41
C ALA A 51 9.22 2.17 -30.45
N ALA A 52 10.42 1.94 -30.97
CA ALA A 52 11.57 1.39 -30.29
C ALA A 52 12.22 2.45 -29.38
N ILE A 53 12.70 2.04 -28.21
CA ILE A 53 13.80 2.74 -27.52
C ILE A 53 14.86 1.68 -27.20
N THR A 54 16.02 1.92 -27.79
CA THR A 54 17.22 1.09 -27.88
C THR A 54 18.06 1.09 -26.60
N ASN A 55 18.66 -0.07 -26.34
CA ASN A 55 19.72 -0.35 -25.37
C ASN A 55 20.90 0.64 -25.44
N ARG A 56 21.47 0.95 -24.27
CA ARG A 56 22.90 1.27 -24.13
C ARG A 56 23.47 0.61 -22.88
N THR A 57 24.07 -0.56 -23.10
CA THR A 57 25.10 -1.17 -22.26
C THR A 57 26.46 -0.57 -22.61
N ARG A 58 27.23 -0.16 -21.60
CA ARG A 58 28.70 0.00 -21.61
C ARG A 58 29.19 -0.49 -20.24
N SER A 59 29.72 -1.71 -20.12
CA SER A 59 31.11 -2.12 -20.37
C SER A 59 32.11 -1.68 -19.27
N ILE A 60 32.36 -2.62 -18.35
CA ILE A 60 33.66 -3.11 -17.85
C ILE A 60 34.78 -2.09 -17.58
N GLY A 61 35.31 -2.13 -16.35
CA GLY A 61 36.61 -1.55 -16.02
C GLY A 61 37.02 -1.76 -14.55
N ILE A 62 37.42 -2.98 -14.20
CA ILE A 62 38.18 -3.26 -12.97
C ILE A 62 39.58 -2.61 -13.12
N LYS A 63 39.97 -1.76 -12.17
CA LYS A 63 41.39 -1.45 -11.91
C LYS A 63 41.64 -1.36 -10.41
N ILE A 64 42.41 -2.33 -9.94
CA ILE A 64 43.13 -2.33 -8.67
C ILE A 64 44.35 -1.42 -8.82
N SER A 65 44.60 -0.55 -7.85
CA SER A 65 45.91 0.07 -7.64
C SER A 65 46.14 0.32 -6.15
N ILE A 66 47.06 -0.48 -5.62
CA ILE A 66 47.73 -0.36 -4.32
C ILE A 66 48.92 0.58 -4.50
N SER A 67 49.15 1.48 -3.54
CA SER A 67 50.41 2.14 -3.10
C SER A 67 50.12 3.59 -2.68
N LYS A 68 50.77 4.26 -1.74
CA LYS A 68 51.71 3.98 -0.64
C LYS A 68 51.80 5.32 0.13
N GLU A 69 51.79 5.23 1.46
CA GLU A 69 52.31 6.16 2.49
C GLU A 69 53.00 7.47 2.07
N CYS A 70 52.67 8.57 2.77
CA CYS A 70 53.69 9.44 3.37
C CYS A 70 53.12 10.27 4.55
N ASN A 71 53.91 10.31 5.63
CA ASN A 71 53.66 10.86 6.96
C ASN A 71 53.90 12.39 7.08
N THR A 72 53.62 12.89 8.30
CA THR A 72 54.17 14.10 8.99
C THR A 72 53.41 15.42 8.75
N THR A 73 53.10 16.30 9.72
CA THR A 73 53.45 16.43 11.16
C THR A 73 52.56 17.49 11.83
N THR A 74 52.27 17.25 13.12
CA THR A 74 52.00 18.15 14.26
C THR A 74 51.99 19.68 14.11
N SER A 75 51.01 20.32 14.76
CA SER A 75 51.25 21.39 15.76
C SER A 75 50.07 21.59 16.73
N ARG A 76 50.35 21.42 18.03
CA ARG A 76 49.55 21.76 19.22
C ARG A 76 49.70 23.25 19.54
N SER A 77 48.67 23.88 20.11
CA SER A 77 48.85 24.89 21.16
C SER A 77 47.64 24.98 22.09
N HIS A 78 47.93 24.79 23.37
CA HIS A 78 47.09 24.97 24.56
C HIS A 78 46.86 26.47 24.85
N SER A 79 45.77 26.84 25.54
CA SER A 79 45.83 27.28 26.95
C SER A 79 44.55 27.98 27.47
N ARG A 80 44.11 27.50 28.65
CA ARG A 80 43.73 28.21 29.88
C ARG A 80 42.34 28.83 30.09
N GLU A 81 41.74 28.30 31.17
CA GLU A 81 40.63 28.74 32.01
C GLU A 81 40.91 30.05 32.76
N SER A 82 39.84 30.79 33.15
CA SER A 82 39.63 31.26 34.54
C SER A 82 38.26 31.94 34.74
N ASN A 83 37.54 31.49 35.78
CA ASN A 83 36.34 32.05 36.39
C ASN A 83 36.64 33.29 37.27
N GLN A 84 35.65 34.19 37.46
CA GLN A 84 35.27 34.95 38.70
C GLN A 84 34.33 36.12 38.31
N LYS A 85 33.01 36.08 38.57
CA LYS A 85 32.24 36.44 39.78
C LYS A 85 32.44 37.87 40.37
N THR A 86 31.30 38.59 40.37
CA THR A 86 30.71 39.48 41.39
C THR A 86 31.00 40.99 41.48
N LYS A 87 29.85 41.72 41.44
CA LYS A 87 29.37 42.81 42.33
C LYS A 87 29.49 44.29 41.90
N ASN A 88 28.28 44.81 41.61
CA ASN A 88 27.60 46.00 42.17
C ASN A 88 28.06 47.42 41.85
N SER A 89 27.04 48.29 41.83
CA SER A 89 27.00 49.72 42.17
C SER A 89 26.98 50.69 40.97
N VAL A 90 26.10 51.70 40.81
CA VAL A 90 25.02 52.32 41.61
C VAL A 90 24.33 53.41 40.72
N LEU A 91 23.01 53.57 40.89
CA LEU A 91 22.09 54.75 40.77
C LEU A 91 22.21 55.83 39.66
N SER A 92 21.05 56.11 39.01
CA SER A 92 20.24 57.38 39.11
C SER A 92 19.15 57.36 37.99
N SER A 93 17.87 57.08 38.25
CA SER A 93 16.74 57.93 38.75
C SER A 93 15.92 58.65 37.67
N VAL A 94 14.58 58.66 37.90
CA VAL A 94 13.45 59.46 37.35
C VAL A 94 12.95 59.10 35.92
N ASP A 95 11.66 58.93 35.57
CA ASP A 95 10.35 59.43 36.07
C ASP A 95 9.19 58.44 35.76
N MET A 96 8.07 58.61 36.48
CA MET A 96 6.81 57.86 36.40
C MET A 96 5.87 58.38 35.31
N GLU A 97 5.15 57.48 34.60
CA GLU A 97 3.78 57.71 34.10
C GLU A 97 3.00 56.38 34.01
N GLU A 98 1.70 56.46 34.30
CA GLU A 98 0.76 55.40 34.69
C GLU A 98 -0.33 55.23 33.59
N ASP A 99 -0.53 53.97 33.14
CA ASP A 99 -1.70 53.37 32.44
C ASP A 99 -2.07 53.83 30.98
N PRO A 100 -2.90 53.12 30.16
CA PRO A 100 -4.04 52.25 30.51
C PRO A 100 -4.04 50.79 29.99
N GLU A 101 -4.70 49.93 30.78
CA GLU A 101 -5.12 48.55 30.49
C GLU A 101 -5.66 48.33 29.06
N ALA A 102 -5.16 47.28 28.41
CA ALA A 102 -5.66 46.82 27.10
C ALA A 102 -7.03 46.10 27.23
N PRO A 103 -7.98 46.31 26.30
CA PRO A 103 -9.36 45.86 26.47
C PRO A 103 -9.45 44.33 26.31
N VAL A 104 -9.70 43.66 27.43
CA VAL A 104 -9.97 42.21 27.54
C VAL A 104 -11.18 41.79 26.67
N GLN A 105 -12.04 42.72 26.25
CA GLN A 105 -13.22 42.45 25.42
C GLN A 105 -12.91 42.12 23.95
N THR A 106 -11.78 42.56 23.36
CA THR A 106 -11.51 42.34 21.92
C THR A 106 -11.00 40.92 21.63
N LEU A 107 -10.29 40.30 22.58
CA LEU A 107 -9.79 38.93 22.44
C LEU A 107 -10.94 37.91 22.54
N ASP A 108 -11.90 38.16 23.44
CA ASP A 108 -13.09 37.31 23.59
C ASP A 108 -14.01 37.37 22.37
N LEU A 109 -14.23 38.55 21.78
CA LEU A 109 -15.00 38.67 20.54
C LEU A 109 -14.36 37.90 19.37
N MET A 110 -13.03 37.99 19.19
CA MET A 110 -12.34 37.20 18.16
C MET A 110 -12.47 35.69 18.39
N MET A 111 -12.40 35.22 19.64
CA MET A 111 -12.57 33.80 19.97
C MET A 111 -14.02 33.33 19.74
N ILE A 112 -15.02 34.19 19.95
CA ILE A 112 -16.43 33.91 19.65
C ILE A 112 -16.65 33.83 18.13
N GLU A 113 -16.07 34.75 17.34
CA GLU A 113 -16.17 34.72 15.87
C GLU A 113 -15.51 33.46 15.28
N ILE A 114 -14.32 33.06 15.78
CA ILE A 114 -13.65 31.83 15.36
C ILE A 114 -14.51 30.60 15.66
N LYS A 115 -15.07 30.50 16.88
CA LYS A 115 -15.98 29.40 17.23
C LYS A 115 -17.25 29.38 16.38
N LYS A 116 -17.77 30.54 15.98
CA LYS A 116 -18.93 30.63 15.06
C LYS A 116 -18.60 30.12 13.65
N GLU A 117 -17.42 30.45 13.11
CA GLU A 117 -16.99 29.91 11.82
C GLU A 117 -16.74 28.40 11.88
N GLU A 118 -16.08 27.89 12.93
CA GLU A 118 -15.87 26.44 13.12
C GLU A 118 -17.20 25.67 13.22
N LEU A 119 -18.22 26.24 13.87
CA LEU A 119 -19.57 25.68 13.93
C LEU A 119 -20.29 25.72 12.58
N LYS A 120 -20.05 26.75 11.76
CA LYS A 120 -20.60 26.86 10.40
C LYS A 120 -19.98 25.81 9.47
N GLU A 121 -18.65 25.66 9.49
CA GLU A 121 -17.95 24.63 8.71
C GLU A 121 -18.36 23.21 9.12
N LYS A 122 -18.55 22.95 10.43
CA LYS A 122 -19.08 21.67 10.91
C LYS A 122 -20.48 21.38 10.38
N LYS A 123 -21.40 22.36 10.42
CA LYS A 123 -22.77 22.20 9.89
C LYS A 123 -22.79 21.99 8.37
N GLU A 124 -21.92 22.67 7.62
CA GLU A 124 -21.82 22.46 6.17
C GLU A 124 -21.24 21.06 5.83
N LYS A 125 -20.25 20.59 6.59
CA LYS A 125 -19.74 19.21 6.46
C LYS A 125 -20.81 18.17 6.78
N GLU A 126 -21.54 18.32 7.88
CA GLU A 126 -22.64 17.39 8.22
C GLU A 126 -23.70 17.34 7.11
N LYS A 127 -24.11 18.51 6.59
CA LYS A 127 -25.10 18.57 5.50
C LYS A 127 -24.59 17.90 4.21
N THR A 128 -23.32 18.08 3.90
CA THR A 128 -22.67 17.46 2.73
C THR A 128 -22.53 15.94 2.89
N ASP A 129 -22.28 15.47 4.11
CA ASP A 129 -22.16 14.04 4.41
C ASP A 129 -23.54 13.35 4.46
N GLU A 130 -24.59 14.04 4.93
CA GLU A 130 -25.99 13.60 4.86
C GLU A 130 -26.44 13.42 3.40
N GLU A 131 -26.25 14.43 2.53
CA GLU A 131 -26.57 14.34 1.09
C GLU A 131 -25.80 13.20 0.38
N LYS A 132 -24.55 12.94 0.79
CA LYS A 132 -23.76 11.81 0.28
C LYS A 132 -24.27 10.46 0.76
N ARG A 133 -24.85 10.38 1.96
CA ARG A 133 -25.45 9.16 2.51
C ARG A 133 -26.76 8.85 1.78
N GLU A 134 -27.65 9.83 1.62
CA GLU A 134 -28.90 9.70 0.87
C GLU A 134 -28.64 9.23 -0.58
N ARG A 135 -27.72 9.90 -1.31
CA ARG A 135 -27.33 9.48 -2.68
C ARG A 135 -26.73 8.07 -2.75
N LYS A 136 -26.13 7.56 -1.67
CA LYS A 136 -25.60 6.18 -1.61
C LYS A 136 -26.70 5.17 -1.31
N GLU A 137 -27.72 5.54 -0.54
CA GLU A 137 -28.91 4.72 -0.30
C GLU A 137 -29.76 4.60 -1.55
N ASP A 138 -30.06 5.71 -2.25
CA ASP A 138 -30.81 5.69 -3.51
C ASP A 138 -30.14 4.76 -4.53
N LYS A 139 -28.83 4.90 -4.74
CA LYS A 139 -28.06 4.01 -5.64
C LYS A 139 -28.05 2.53 -5.21
N ARG A 140 -28.24 2.24 -3.92
CA ARG A 140 -28.34 0.86 -3.40
C ARG A 140 -29.73 0.29 -3.59
N GLU A 141 -30.77 1.11 -3.49
CA GLU A 141 -32.16 0.73 -3.78
C GLU A 141 -32.34 0.49 -5.27
N ASP A 142 -31.87 1.40 -6.14
CA ASP A 142 -31.88 1.24 -7.60
C ASP A 142 -31.22 -0.09 -8.01
N LYS A 143 -30.02 -0.39 -7.48
CA LYS A 143 -29.31 -1.66 -7.75
C LYS A 143 -30.02 -2.89 -7.20
N LYS A 144 -30.85 -2.76 -6.16
CA LYS A 144 -31.66 -3.85 -5.61
C LYS A 144 -32.88 -4.11 -6.48
N GLU A 145 -33.50 -3.05 -7.02
CA GLU A 145 -34.63 -3.16 -7.95
C GLU A 145 -34.18 -3.75 -9.29
N GLU A 146 -33.09 -3.24 -9.87
CA GLU A 146 -32.50 -3.75 -11.11
C GLU A 146 -32.20 -5.26 -11.00
N LYS A 147 -31.57 -5.69 -9.89
CA LYS A 147 -31.34 -7.13 -9.61
C LYS A 147 -32.60 -7.96 -9.40
N LYS A 148 -33.70 -7.37 -8.91
CA LYS A 148 -34.98 -8.07 -8.74
C LYS A 148 -35.67 -8.24 -10.09
N GLU A 149 -35.60 -7.23 -10.97
CA GLU A 149 -36.11 -7.30 -12.34
C GLU A 149 -35.35 -8.32 -13.18
N ASP A 150 -34.00 -8.28 -13.15
CA ASP A 150 -33.14 -9.26 -13.84
C ASP A 150 -33.51 -10.70 -13.44
N LYS A 151 -33.66 -10.97 -12.13
CA LYS A 151 -34.07 -12.30 -11.63
C LYS A 151 -35.48 -12.71 -12.06
N LYS A 152 -36.38 -11.75 -12.28
CA LYS A 152 -37.77 -11.99 -12.68
C LYS A 152 -37.84 -12.27 -14.19
N GLU A 153 -37.00 -11.61 -14.99
CA GLU A 153 -36.82 -11.91 -16.41
C GLU A 153 -36.14 -13.25 -16.63
N GLU A 154 -35.07 -13.56 -15.89
CA GLU A 154 -34.34 -14.84 -15.99
C GLU A 154 -35.25 -16.03 -15.63
N LYS A 155 -36.11 -15.91 -14.60
CA LYS A 155 -37.14 -16.91 -14.27
C LYS A 155 -38.24 -17.03 -15.34
N LYS A 156 -38.55 -15.97 -16.07
CA LYS A 156 -39.52 -16.00 -17.18
C LYS A 156 -38.92 -16.66 -18.43
N GLU A 157 -37.64 -16.39 -18.76
CA GLU A 157 -36.93 -17.08 -19.84
C GLU A 157 -36.81 -18.58 -19.57
N VAL A 158 -36.40 -19.00 -18.35
CA VAL A 158 -36.27 -20.43 -18.01
C VAL A 158 -37.62 -21.15 -18.03
N ARG A 159 -38.71 -20.50 -17.62
CA ARG A 159 -40.07 -21.08 -17.73
C ARG A 159 -40.59 -21.17 -19.15
N LYS A 160 -40.06 -20.35 -20.08
CA LYS A 160 -40.43 -20.37 -21.49
C LYS A 160 -39.63 -21.44 -22.25
N ASP A 161 -38.33 -21.58 -21.97
CA ASP A 161 -37.47 -22.66 -22.50
C ASP A 161 -37.94 -24.05 -22.03
N CYS A 162 -38.38 -24.20 -20.77
CA CYS A 162 -38.95 -25.47 -20.29
C CYS A 162 -40.33 -25.80 -20.89
N ARG A 163 -41.09 -24.80 -21.37
CA ARG A 163 -42.37 -25.02 -22.08
C ARG A 163 -42.19 -25.28 -23.57
N GLU A 164 -41.13 -24.75 -24.18
CA GLU A 164 -40.80 -25.00 -25.58
C GLU A 164 -40.07 -26.34 -25.78
N ASN A 165 -39.31 -26.83 -24.79
CA ASN A 165 -38.66 -28.15 -24.84
C ASN A 165 -39.54 -29.35 -24.41
N SER A 166 -40.70 -29.12 -23.77
CA SER A 166 -41.64 -30.21 -23.42
C SER A 166 -42.76 -30.41 -24.45
N MET A 167 -42.68 -29.75 -25.60
CA MET A 167 -43.63 -29.84 -26.71
C MET A 167 -42.88 -30.11 -28.03
N TYR A 168 -41.97 -31.09 -28.00
CA TYR A 168 -41.24 -31.55 -29.19
C TYR A 168 -40.86 -33.04 -29.03
N SER A 169 -41.86 -33.87 -28.75
CA SER A 169 -41.70 -35.34 -28.71
C SER A 169 -43.03 -36.06 -28.96
N MET A 170 -43.73 -35.72 -30.03
CA MET A 170 -44.79 -36.58 -30.59
C MET A 170 -45.14 -36.10 -31.99
N GLU A 171 -45.34 -37.07 -32.88
CA GLU A 171 -46.02 -36.98 -34.19
C GLU A 171 -45.19 -36.55 -35.41
N ARG A 172 -44.73 -37.59 -36.12
CA ARG A 172 -44.61 -37.64 -37.58
C ARG A 172 -45.98 -37.34 -38.21
N SER A 173 -46.03 -36.53 -39.26
CA SER A 173 -46.62 -36.83 -40.60
C SER A 173 -46.90 -35.53 -41.38
N ASP A 174 -46.38 -35.51 -42.60
CA ASP A 174 -46.90 -34.88 -43.82
C ASP A 174 -46.95 -33.34 -44.06
N GLU A 175 -46.06 -32.97 -45.01
CA GLU A 175 -46.23 -32.11 -46.19
C GLU A 175 -46.70 -30.63 -46.12
N LYS A 176 -45.82 -29.79 -46.69
CA LYS A 176 -46.04 -28.62 -47.56
C LYS A 176 -46.71 -27.37 -46.96
N ALA A 177 -45.91 -26.31 -46.75
CA ALA A 177 -46.05 -25.05 -47.50
C ALA A 177 -45.06 -23.97 -47.06
N VAL A 178 -44.59 -23.23 -48.05
CA VAL A 178 -43.62 -22.13 -48.06
C VAL A 178 -44.07 -20.94 -47.21
N LYS A 179 -43.16 -20.37 -46.39
CA LYS A 179 -43.00 -18.90 -46.23
C LYS A 179 -41.72 -18.56 -45.46
N LYS A 180 -40.73 -18.04 -46.20
CA LYS A 180 -39.56 -17.31 -45.71
C LYS A 180 -40.00 -16.16 -44.80
N LYS A 181 -39.56 -16.14 -43.54
CA LYS A 181 -39.38 -14.92 -42.76
C LYS A 181 -38.06 -15.01 -41.99
N HIS A 182 -37.16 -14.09 -42.34
CA HIS A 182 -35.92 -13.83 -41.63
C HIS A 182 -36.21 -13.47 -40.17
N SER A 183 -35.81 -14.33 -39.23
CA SER A 183 -35.65 -13.94 -37.83
C SER A 183 -34.17 -13.69 -37.55
N LYS A 184 -33.84 -12.43 -37.28
CA LYS A 184 -32.55 -12.00 -36.75
C LYS A 184 -32.36 -12.65 -35.38
N LYS A 185 -31.48 -13.65 -35.29
CA LYS A 185 -31.02 -14.20 -33.99
C LYS A 185 -30.19 -13.13 -33.27
N HIS A 186 -30.70 -12.63 -32.16
CA HIS A 186 -29.90 -11.92 -31.16
C HIS A 186 -28.82 -12.89 -30.64
N SER A 187 -27.54 -12.60 -30.93
CA SER A 187 -26.42 -13.36 -30.37
C SER A 187 -26.25 -12.99 -28.90
N LYS A 188 -26.54 -13.92 -27.97
CA LYS A 188 -26.11 -13.81 -26.57
C LYS A 188 -24.58 -13.60 -26.56
N GLN A 189 -24.11 -12.45 -26.09
CA GLN A 189 -22.67 -12.16 -25.93
C GLN A 189 -22.08 -13.25 -25.03
N LYS A 190 -21.28 -14.17 -25.59
CA LYS A 190 -20.51 -15.13 -24.80
C LYS A 190 -19.58 -14.33 -23.88
N THR A 191 -19.82 -14.39 -22.57
CA THR A 191 -18.90 -13.87 -21.57
C THR A 191 -17.52 -14.47 -21.82
N LYS A 192 -16.55 -13.63 -22.16
CA LYS A 192 -15.18 -14.06 -22.42
C LYS A 192 -14.65 -14.71 -21.16
N MET A 193 -14.30 -15.99 -21.25
CA MET A 193 -13.70 -16.75 -20.15
C MET A 193 -12.43 -16.03 -19.66
N TRP A 194 -12.25 -15.95 -18.35
CA TRP A 194 -11.04 -15.40 -17.76
C TRP A 194 -9.82 -16.16 -18.27
N LEU A 195 -8.81 -15.42 -18.78
CA LEU A 195 -7.61 -15.99 -19.41
C LEU A 195 -6.92 -17.02 -18.51
N GLY A 196 -6.89 -16.74 -17.21
CA GLY A 196 -6.31 -17.61 -16.18
C GLY A 196 -7.04 -18.91 -15.89
N MET A 197 -8.23 -19.14 -16.46
CA MET A 197 -9.08 -20.25 -16.04
C MET A 197 -8.41 -21.63 -16.18
N PRO A 198 -7.76 -21.99 -17.31
CA PRO A 198 -7.09 -23.29 -17.42
C PRO A 198 -6.00 -23.48 -16.36
N SER A 199 -5.16 -22.46 -16.18
CA SER A 199 -4.06 -22.45 -15.21
C SER A 199 -4.55 -22.49 -13.77
N ALA A 200 -5.67 -21.83 -13.48
CA ALA A 200 -6.33 -21.88 -12.18
C ALA A 200 -6.89 -23.27 -11.86
N LEU A 201 -7.49 -23.96 -12.83
CA LEU A 201 -7.97 -25.33 -12.63
C LEU A 201 -6.80 -26.29 -12.37
N ASN A 202 -5.70 -26.15 -13.12
CA ASN A 202 -4.51 -26.96 -12.92
C ASN A 202 -3.89 -26.73 -11.53
N PHE A 203 -3.76 -25.46 -11.14
CA PHE A 203 -3.29 -25.06 -9.82
C PHE A 203 -4.13 -25.71 -8.72
N CYS A 204 -5.47 -25.64 -8.81
CA CYS A 204 -6.34 -26.25 -7.80
C CYS A 204 -6.17 -27.76 -7.73
N ASN A 205 -6.06 -28.45 -8.87
CA ASN A 205 -5.91 -29.91 -8.90
C ASN A 205 -4.56 -30.38 -8.36
N LYS A 206 -3.48 -29.60 -8.55
CA LYS A 206 -2.14 -29.97 -8.08
C LYS A 206 -1.88 -29.63 -6.61
N ASN A 207 -2.64 -28.71 -6.02
CA ASN A 207 -2.33 -28.13 -4.71
C ASN A 207 -3.49 -28.29 -3.71
N ASN A 208 -4.35 -29.29 -3.90
CA ASN A 208 -5.48 -29.64 -3.02
C ASN A 208 -5.10 -30.65 -1.92
N ASP A 209 -3.83 -30.70 -1.53
CA ASP A 209 -3.32 -31.58 -0.48
C ASP A 209 -2.46 -30.77 0.51
N ILE A 210 -2.89 -30.76 1.78
CA ILE A 210 -2.20 -30.06 2.87
C ILE A 210 -0.82 -30.67 3.17
N GLN A 211 -0.63 -31.99 3.01
CA GLN A 211 0.65 -32.63 3.29
C GLN A 211 1.71 -32.19 2.29
N LYS A 212 1.35 -32.14 1.00
CA LYS A 212 2.20 -31.54 -0.04
C LYS A 212 2.61 -30.10 0.30
N ILE A 213 1.67 -29.25 0.72
CA ILE A 213 1.97 -27.86 1.10
C ILE A 213 2.91 -27.81 2.32
N ARG A 214 2.77 -28.74 3.27
CA ARG A 214 3.64 -28.86 4.44
C ARG A 214 5.05 -29.29 4.05
N GLU A 215 5.20 -30.24 3.13
CA GLU A 215 6.49 -30.66 2.58
C GLU A 215 7.19 -29.52 1.85
N GLU A 216 6.46 -28.77 1.02
CA GLU A 216 6.98 -27.58 0.35
C GLU A 216 7.42 -26.50 1.36
N PHE A 217 6.65 -26.28 2.43
CA PHE A 217 7.08 -25.40 3.51
C PHE A 217 8.35 -25.90 4.21
N GLY A 218 8.45 -27.21 4.49
CA GLY A 218 9.65 -27.82 5.07
C GLY A 218 10.88 -27.62 4.18
N PHE A 219 10.73 -27.78 2.87
CA PHE A 219 11.77 -27.45 1.90
C PHE A 219 12.15 -25.96 1.98
N LEU A 220 11.16 -25.05 1.92
CA LEU A 220 11.40 -23.60 2.02
C LEU A 220 12.11 -23.22 3.32
N ASP A 221 11.74 -23.81 4.45
CA ASP A 221 12.34 -23.54 5.76
C ASP A 221 13.82 -24.00 5.78
N SER A 222 14.11 -25.16 5.19
CA SER A 222 15.46 -25.72 5.09
C SER A 222 16.43 -24.92 4.21
N LEU A 223 15.92 -24.03 3.34
CA LEU A 223 16.77 -23.23 2.47
C LEU A 223 17.64 -22.24 3.27
N VAL A 224 18.95 -22.32 3.05
CA VAL A 224 19.95 -21.37 3.55
C VAL A 224 20.51 -20.58 2.38
N CYS A 225 20.64 -19.26 2.56
CA CYS A 225 21.23 -18.37 1.56
C CYS A 225 22.50 -17.75 2.15
N ASN A 226 23.64 -18.02 1.53
CA ASN A 226 24.96 -17.55 1.98
C ASN A 226 25.33 -16.25 1.25
N LYS A 227 24.64 -15.16 1.60
CA LYS A 227 24.91 -13.80 1.08
C LYS A 227 25.50 -12.94 2.19
N THR A 228 26.19 -11.86 1.83
CA THR A 228 26.78 -10.94 2.80
C THR A 228 25.68 -10.18 3.55
N THR A 229 25.92 -9.91 4.84
CA THR A 229 25.01 -9.18 5.73
C THR A 229 25.80 -8.21 6.61
N GLU A 230 26.89 -7.65 6.09
CA GLU A 230 27.85 -6.83 6.84
C GLU A 230 27.20 -5.53 7.33
N ASP A 231 26.38 -4.89 6.49
CA ASP A 231 25.69 -3.66 6.84
C ASP A 231 24.64 -3.88 7.93
N PHE A 232 23.98 -5.05 7.93
CA PHE A 232 23.06 -5.44 9.00
C PHE A 232 23.80 -5.55 10.35
N GLU A 233 24.98 -6.18 10.36
CA GLU A 233 25.79 -6.35 11.57
C GLU A 233 26.38 -5.01 12.07
N ALA A 234 26.75 -4.11 11.16
CA ALA A 234 27.24 -2.77 11.51
C ALA A 234 26.13 -1.87 12.09
N ASN A 235 24.87 -2.10 11.71
CA ASN A 235 23.73 -1.25 12.06
C ASN A 235 22.71 -1.92 12.99
N LYS A 236 23.15 -2.78 13.92
CA LYS A 236 22.26 -3.54 14.84
C LYS A 236 21.20 -2.71 15.56
N VAL A 237 21.54 -1.49 15.97
CA VAL A 237 20.61 -0.59 16.68
C VAL A 237 19.40 -0.19 15.83
N ARG A 238 19.50 -0.29 14.49
CA ARG A 238 18.44 0.01 13.52
C ARG A 238 17.64 -1.24 13.13
N ASN A 239 17.94 -2.40 13.73
CA ASN A 239 17.29 -3.67 13.45
C ASN A 239 16.46 -4.09 14.67
N ARG A 240 15.20 -4.48 14.44
CA ARG A 240 14.40 -5.08 15.52
C ARG A 240 15.01 -6.39 15.98
N GLU A 241 14.95 -6.63 17.29
CA GLU A 241 15.35 -7.90 17.88
C GLU A 241 14.57 -9.07 17.24
N GLY A 242 15.29 -10.14 16.87
CA GLY A 242 14.72 -11.30 16.17
C GLY A 242 14.58 -11.14 14.65
N CYS A 243 14.82 -9.96 14.07
CA CYS A 243 14.77 -9.76 12.62
C CYS A 243 15.83 -10.62 11.90
N PRO A 244 15.47 -11.31 10.79
CA PRO A 244 16.46 -11.98 9.95
C PRO A 244 17.50 -11.02 9.37
N LYS A 245 18.76 -11.44 9.33
CA LYS A 245 19.86 -10.66 8.76
C LYS A 245 19.67 -10.45 7.26
N ILE A 246 19.43 -9.23 6.82
CA ILE A 246 19.13 -8.91 5.42
C ILE A 246 20.39 -8.90 4.57
N TYR A 247 20.26 -9.16 3.27
CA TYR A 247 21.40 -9.22 2.37
C TYR A 247 21.85 -7.83 1.91
N ASP A 248 23.15 -7.61 1.80
CA ASP A 248 23.70 -6.30 1.39
C ASP A 248 23.41 -5.98 -0.09
N GLU A 249 23.38 -7.01 -0.96
CA GLU A 249 23.26 -6.87 -2.42
C GLU A 249 22.01 -6.12 -2.90
N ASN A 250 20.91 -6.19 -2.16
CA ASN A 250 19.62 -5.63 -2.54
C ASN A 250 18.97 -4.80 -1.42
N ARG A 251 19.73 -4.43 -0.38
CA ARG A 251 19.24 -3.52 0.64
C ARG A 251 18.96 -2.14 0.03
N VAL A 252 17.97 -1.44 0.58
CA VAL A 252 17.75 -0.02 0.24
C VAL A 252 18.83 0.81 0.94
N GLN A 253 19.48 1.72 0.20
CA GLN A 253 20.49 2.62 0.73
C GLN A 253 19.93 4.04 0.80
N LEU A 254 19.94 4.66 1.97
CA LEU A 254 19.49 6.05 2.14
C LEU A 254 20.60 7.01 1.69
N ASN A 255 20.23 8.02 0.92
CA ASN A 255 21.14 9.05 0.38
C ASN A 255 20.68 10.44 0.81
N ARG A 256 20.51 10.64 2.13
CA ARG A 256 20.00 11.90 2.68
C ARG A 256 21.09 12.99 2.70
N PRO A 257 20.87 14.14 2.03
CA PRO A 257 21.82 15.25 2.10
C PRO A 257 22.07 15.69 3.56
N GLY A 258 23.35 15.78 3.94
CA GLY A 258 23.78 16.16 5.29
C GLY A 258 23.75 15.03 6.34
N HIS A 259 23.45 13.79 5.94
CA HIS A 259 23.49 12.59 6.80
C HIS A 259 24.25 11.45 6.09
N GLU A 260 25.42 11.76 5.53
CA GLU A 260 26.23 10.84 4.73
C GLU A 260 26.74 9.62 5.54
N ASP A 261 26.77 9.76 6.86
CA ASP A 261 27.12 8.72 7.83
C ASP A 261 25.98 7.69 8.04
N VAL A 262 24.75 8.01 7.63
CA VAL A 262 23.57 7.16 7.82
C VAL A 262 22.94 6.80 6.46
N ASN A 263 23.36 5.66 5.91
CA ASN A 263 22.82 5.11 4.67
C ASN A 263 22.00 3.81 4.86
N TYR A 264 21.83 3.36 6.11
CA TYR A 264 21.20 2.06 6.41
C TYR A 264 19.73 2.19 6.81
N ILE A 265 18.89 1.43 6.13
CA ILE A 265 17.53 1.09 6.58
C ILE A 265 17.29 -0.40 6.36
N ASN A 266 16.59 -1.05 7.29
CA ASN A 266 16.26 -2.47 7.14
C ASN A 266 15.08 -2.66 6.16
N ALA A 267 15.42 -2.59 4.87
CA ALA A 267 14.52 -2.81 3.75
C ALA A 267 15.29 -3.41 2.57
N SER A 268 14.61 -4.20 1.74
CA SER A 268 15.20 -4.81 0.54
C SER A 268 14.31 -4.61 -0.68
N VAL A 269 14.94 -4.38 -1.82
CA VAL A 269 14.28 -4.38 -3.13
C VAL A 269 14.03 -5.83 -3.55
N ILE A 270 12.80 -6.15 -3.95
CA ILE A 270 12.40 -7.47 -4.45
C ILE A 270 12.14 -7.39 -5.95
N THR A 271 12.87 -8.19 -6.71
CA THR A 271 12.69 -8.34 -8.15
C THR A 271 11.93 -9.63 -8.43
N LEU A 272 10.85 -9.53 -9.19
CA LEU A 272 10.05 -10.67 -9.64
C LEU A 272 10.01 -10.68 -11.17
N LYS A 273 10.15 -11.86 -11.76
CA LYS A 273 10.18 -12.02 -13.22
C LYS A 273 8.86 -11.55 -13.84
N ASP A 274 8.92 -10.78 -14.93
CA ASP A 274 7.75 -10.27 -15.66
C ASP A 274 6.78 -9.48 -14.76
N PHE A 275 7.32 -8.79 -13.74
CA PHE A 275 6.57 -7.91 -12.83
C PHE A 275 7.26 -6.55 -12.76
N GLU A 276 6.72 -5.56 -13.47
CA GLU A 276 7.40 -4.29 -13.76
C GLU A 276 7.39 -3.27 -12.60
N HIS A 277 6.75 -3.59 -11.47
CA HIS A 277 6.66 -2.67 -10.33
C HIS A 277 7.91 -2.71 -9.47
N LYS A 278 8.39 -1.53 -9.03
CA LYS A 278 9.37 -1.43 -7.95
C LYS A 278 8.71 -1.94 -6.65
N LEU A 279 9.22 -3.04 -6.12
CA LEU A 279 8.77 -3.62 -4.85
C LEU A 279 9.86 -3.50 -3.80
N ILE A 280 9.53 -2.88 -2.67
CA ILE A 280 10.36 -2.83 -1.47
C ILE A 280 9.65 -3.59 -0.35
N VAL A 281 10.40 -4.38 0.41
CA VAL A 281 9.93 -4.96 1.68
C VAL A 281 10.71 -4.34 2.80
N ALA A 282 10.02 -3.79 3.80
CA ALA A 282 10.65 -3.10 4.91
C ALA A 282 10.15 -3.61 6.27
N GLN A 283 11.02 -3.54 7.27
CA GLN A 283 10.58 -3.68 8.66
C GLN A 283 9.72 -2.47 9.07
N LEU A 284 8.88 -2.65 10.09
CA LEU A 284 8.29 -1.52 10.80
C LEU A 284 9.43 -0.76 11.51
N PRO A 285 9.64 0.55 11.31
CA PRO A 285 10.67 1.29 12.05
C PRO A 285 10.46 1.13 13.56
N GLN A 286 11.54 1.09 14.34
CA GLN A 286 11.48 1.07 15.80
C GLN A 286 10.94 2.43 16.27
N MET A 287 9.68 2.42 16.71
CA MET A 287 8.89 3.63 16.99
C MET A 287 9.31 4.33 18.29
N GLU A 288 10.26 3.76 19.02
CA GLU A 288 10.86 4.31 20.23
C GLU A 288 11.91 5.38 19.90
N ASN A 289 12.41 5.43 18.67
CA ASN A 289 13.38 6.43 18.21
C ASN A 289 12.88 7.10 16.92
N GLU A 290 12.57 8.39 17.02
CA GLU A 290 12.01 9.19 15.93
C GLU A 290 12.90 9.21 14.68
N SER A 291 14.22 9.17 14.81
CA SER A 291 15.14 9.14 13.65
C SER A 291 14.92 7.93 12.76
N PHE A 292 14.49 6.79 13.32
CA PHE A 292 14.19 5.59 12.52
C PHE A 292 12.86 5.71 11.77
N VAL A 293 11.91 6.48 12.32
CA VAL A 293 10.65 6.82 11.64
C VAL A 293 10.91 7.84 10.54
N GLU A 294 11.81 8.79 10.77
CA GLU A 294 12.31 9.74 9.77
C GLU A 294 12.97 9.00 8.59
N ASP A 295 13.84 8.03 8.87
CA ASP A 295 14.49 7.18 7.86
C ASP A 295 13.49 6.41 7.00
N PHE A 296 12.43 5.88 7.63
CA PHE A 296 11.35 5.22 6.91
C PHE A 296 10.65 6.18 5.93
N TRP A 297 10.25 7.36 6.37
CA TRP A 297 9.60 8.33 5.47
C TRP A 297 10.54 8.90 4.42
N TYR A 298 11.82 9.06 4.76
CA TYR A 298 12.84 9.45 3.79
C TYR A 298 13.02 8.38 2.70
N MET A 299 12.98 7.09 3.06
CA MET A 299 12.96 6.00 2.08
C MET A 299 11.73 6.08 1.16
N ILE A 300 10.53 6.31 1.71
CA ILE A 300 9.29 6.47 0.93
C ILE A 300 9.43 7.62 -0.09
N TYR A 301 10.01 8.74 0.34
CA TYR A 301 10.29 9.88 -0.52
C TYR A 301 11.34 9.57 -1.61
N GLN A 302 12.52 9.10 -1.20
CA GLN A 302 13.65 8.82 -2.08
C GLN A 302 13.29 7.80 -3.16
N GLU A 303 12.62 6.72 -2.77
CA GLU A 303 12.30 5.62 -3.67
C GLU A 303 11.04 5.89 -4.52
N GLN A 304 10.39 7.04 -4.32
CA GLN A 304 9.15 7.45 -4.98
C GLN A 304 8.02 6.42 -4.78
N ILE A 305 7.82 6.00 -3.53
CA ILE A 305 6.79 5.01 -3.18
C ILE A 305 5.41 5.69 -3.14
N ASN A 306 4.51 5.20 -3.99
CA ASN A 306 3.14 5.71 -4.11
C ASN A 306 2.12 4.84 -3.36
N LEU A 307 2.49 3.61 -3.00
CA LEU A 307 1.61 2.66 -2.32
C LEU A 307 2.37 1.91 -1.22
N VAL A 308 1.85 1.98 0.00
CA VAL A 308 2.36 1.23 1.16
C VAL A 308 1.30 0.24 1.60
N TYR A 309 1.64 -1.04 1.58
CA TYR A 309 0.85 -2.10 2.22
C TYR A 309 1.38 -2.34 3.63
N LEU A 310 0.63 -1.87 4.64
CA LEU A 310 0.99 -2.00 6.04
C LEU A 310 0.32 -3.26 6.62
N MET A 311 1.09 -4.33 6.77
CA MET A 311 0.68 -5.64 7.30
C MET A 311 1.09 -5.76 8.78
N VAL A 312 0.74 -4.74 9.57
CA VAL A 312 1.15 -4.56 10.96
C VAL A 312 -0.08 -4.42 11.85
N PRO A 313 -0.19 -5.15 12.97
CA PRO A 313 -1.29 -5.02 13.91
C PRO A 313 -1.35 -3.66 14.58
N ASP A 314 -2.55 -3.20 14.93
CA ASP A 314 -2.79 -1.91 15.59
C ASP A 314 -1.97 -1.75 16.89
N ASP A 315 -1.81 -2.81 17.68
CA ASP A 315 -1.05 -2.79 18.95
C ASP A 315 0.45 -2.56 18.77
N LYS A 316 0.98 -2.71 17.55
CA LYS A 316 2.38 -2.42 17.22
C LYS A 316 2.60 -1.00 16.70
N LEU A 317 1.52 -0.28 16.40
CA LEU A 317 1.55 1.11 15.93
C LEU A 317 1.06 2.09 17.00
N LYS A 318 0.24 1.62 17.94
CA LYS A 318 -0.32 2.39 19.05
C LYS A 318 0.55 2.25 20.30
N ASN A 319 0.42 3.20 21.21
CA ASN A 319 1.13 3.23 22.50
C ASN A 319 2.67 3.27 22.39
N THR A 320 3.19 3.77 21.28
CA THR A 320 4.62 4.02 21.06
C THR A 320 4.96 5.49 21.30
N THR A 321 6.22 5.79 21.60
CA THR A 321 6.70 7.17 21.85
C THR A 321 6.50 8.08 20.64
N THR A 322 6.69 7.54 19.43
CA THR A 322 6.47 8.23 18.16
C THR A 322 5.38 7.49 17.38
N SER A 323 4.49 8.24 16.72
CA SER A 323 3.51 7.70 15.77
C SER A 323 4.14 7.58 14.37
N LEU A 324 3.76 6.55 13.61
CA LEU A 324 4.23 6.42 12.22
C LEU A 324 3.71 7.58 11.37
N PHE A 325 2.43 7.93 11.53
CA PHE A 325 1.79 9.12 10.99
C PHE A 325 0.56 9.45 11.85
N ASN A 326 0.01 10.66 11.72
CA ASN A 326 -1.26 11.03 12.34
C ASN A 326 -2.40 10.37 11.56
N ASP A 327 -3.18 9.49 12.21
CA ASP A 327 -4.24 8.72 11.57
C ASP A 327 -5.58 9.47 11.42
N GLU A 328 -5.68 10.69 11.95
CA GLU A 328 -6.83 11.57 11.78
C GLU A 328 -6.89 12.17 10.37
N ASN A 329 -8.10 12.30 9.83
CA ASN A 329 -8.32 12.92 8.54
C ASN A 329 -7.95 14.41 8.56
N GLY A 330 -6.90 14.81 7.82
CA GLY A 330 -6.34 16.17 7.84
C GLY A 330 -5.26 16.36 8.92
N GLY A 331 -4.95 15.32 9.69
CA GLY A 331 -3.90 15.33 10.69
C GLY A 331 -2.51 15.41 10.05
N TYR A 332 -1.58 16.07 10.72
CA TYR A 332 -0.19 16.15 10.29
C TYR A 332 0.76 16.01 11.48
N GLN A 333 2.01 15.67 11.18
CA GLN A 333 3.10 15.67 12.15
C GLN A 333 4.43 16.02 11.46
N TYR A 334 5.36 16.52 12.26
CA TYR A 334 6.78 16.51 11.89
C TYR A 334 7.40 15.23 12.45
N THR A 335 8.29 14.63 11.68
CA THR A 335 9.09 13.48 12.08
C THR A 335 10.51 13.76 11.66
N GLY A 336 11.36 14.20 12.59
CA GLY A 336 12.64 14.82 12.27
C GLY A 336 12.45 15.99 11.28
N LYS A 337 13.18 15.96 10.17
CA LYS A 337 13.10 16.94 9.08
C LYS A 337 12.03 16.59 8.03
N MET A 338 11.11 15.67 8.33
CA MET A 338 10.04 15.28 7.41
C MET A 338 8.71 15.88 7.87
N PHE A 339 7.97 16.45 6.92
CA PHE A 339 6.57 16.82 7.09
C PHE A 339 5.66 15.71 6.55
N ILE A 340 4.88 15.10 7.43
CA ILE A 340 3.99 13.98 7.13
C ILE A 340 2.55 14.43 7.32
N ASN A 341 1.79 14.49 6.24
CA ASN A 341 0.44 15.06 6.22
C ASN A 341 -0.58 14.05 5.71
N ASN A 342 -1.50 13.64 6.58
CA ASN A 342 -2.61 12.76 6.24
C ASN A 342 -3.74 13.56 5.62
N ARG A 343 -3.78 13.59 4.28
CA ARG A 343 -4.78 14.33 3.50
C ARG A 343 -6.17 13.69 3.54
N ARG A 344 -6.25 12.37 3.73
CA ARG A 344 -7.50 11.62 3.73
C ARG A 344 -7.34 10.33 4.53
N ALA A 345 -8.30 10.04 5.40
CA ALA A 345 -8.38 8.77 6.12
C ALA A 345 -9.78 8.14 5.94
N ASP A 346 -9.82 6.89 5.46
CA ASP A 346 -11.00 6.01 5.50
C ASP A 346 -10.70 4.79 6.38
N VAL A 347 -11.07 4.91 7.65
CA VAL A 347 -10.78 3.91 8.69
C VAL A 347 -11.96 2.98 8.97
N SER A 348 -13.01 3.04 8.15
CA SER A 348 -14.26 2.28 8.37
C SER A 348 -14.18 0.81 7.95
N GLY A 349 -13.17 0.46 7.14
CA GLY A 349 -13.03 -0.85 6.51
C GLY A 349 -11.73 -1.58 6.85
N ASP A 350 -11.56 -2.71 6.17
CA ASP A 350 -10.31 -3.47 6.12
C ASP A 350 -9.96 -3.74 4.64
N PRO A 351 -8.84 -3.22 4.13
CA PRO A 351 -7.85 -2.38 4.82
C PRO A 351 -8.40 -1.00 5.23
N LYS A 352 -7.77 -0.37 6.23
CA LYS A 352 -7.91 1.08 6.44
C LYS A 352 -7.08 1.80 5.37
N GLU A 353 -7.60 2.88 4.80
CA GLU A 353 -6.96 3.58 3.69
C GLU A 353 -6.59 5.01 4.10
N TYR A 354 -5.34 5.39 3.86
CA TYR A 354 -4.84 6.74 4.14
C TYR A 354 -4.15 7.33 2.91
N THR A 355 -4.31 8.62 2.66
CA THR A 355 -3.54 9.37 1.66
C THR A 355 -2.53 10.25 2.39
N ILE A 356 -1.27 9.83 2.40
CA ILE A 356 -0.18 10.51 3.10
C ILE A 356 0.65 11.32 2.10
N GLU A 357 0.84 12.60 2.39
CA GLU A 357 1.82 13.45 1.73
C GLU A 357 3.11 13.45 2.55
N VAL A 358 4.22 13.12 1.88
CA VAL A 358 5.56 13.02 2.46
C VAL A 358 6.43 14.10 1.85
N LEU A 359 6.94 15.01 2.67
CA LEU A 359 7.75 16.16 2.22
C LEU A 359 8.98 16.35 3.11
N PRO A 360 10.20 16.15 2.60
CA PRO A 360 11.41 16.56 3.30
C PRO A 360 11.52 18.08 3.44
N GLU A 361 12.11 18.53 4.54
CA GLU A 361 12.45 19.94 4.76
C GLU A 361 13.39 20.46 3.65
N GLY A 362 13.12 21.66 3.17
CA GLY A 362 13.89 22.30 2.08
C GLY A 362 13.43 21.91 0.67
N ASN A 363 12.57 20.90 0.54
CA ASN A 363 12.03 20.50 -0.76
C ASN A 363 10.66 21.16 -1.00
N SER A 364 10.32 21.42 -2.27
CA SER A 364 8.98 21.86 -2.69
C SER A 364 8.09 20.71 -3.17
N ASP A 365 8.73 19.63 -3.59
CA ASP A 365 8.08 18.50 -4.26
C ASP A 365 7.86 17.40 -3.23
N SER A 366 6.60 17.03 -3.02
CA SER A 366 6.17 15.97 -2.11
C SER A 366 5.83 14.69 -2.86
N VAL A 367 5.95 13.56 -2.17
CA VAL A 367 5.42 12.27 -2.65
C VAL A 367 4.06 12.04 -1.99
N ILE A 368 3.04 11.76 -2.82
CA ILE A 368 1.74 11.30 -2.33
C ILE A 368 1.73 9.77 -2.34
N CYS A 369 1.53 9.18 -1.17
CA CYS A 369 1.47 7.75 -0.96
C CYS A 369 0.10 7.33 -0.41
N GLN A 370 -0.50 6.31 -1.00
CA GLN A 370 -1.65 5.61 -0.42
C GLN A 370 -1.13 4.56 0.57
N VAL A 371 -1.63 4.55 1.80
CA VAL A 371 -1.31 3.53 2.81
C VAL A 371 -2.53 2.66 3.02
N HIS A 372 -2.41 1.38 2.68
CA HIS A 372 -3.44 0.37 2.90
C HIS A 372 -3.03 -0.49 4.10
N HIS A 373 -3.70 -0.27 5.23
CA HIS A 373 -3.35 -0.90 6.51
C HIS A 373 -4.29 -2.07 6.81
N HIS A 374 -3.74 -3.29 6.73
CA HIS A 374 -4.42 -4.52 7.11
C HIS A 374 -4.00 -4.93 8.53
N ALA A 375 -4.62 -4.30 9.52
CA ALA A 375 -4.36 -4.51 10.94
C ALA A 375 -4.69 -5.92 11.48
N PRO A 376 -5.72 -6.65 11.02
CA PRO A 376 -6.12 -7.90 11.66
C PRO A 376 -5.13 -9.08 11.55
N TRP A 377 -4.14 -9.01 10.65
CA TRP A 377 -3.21 -10.12 10.41
C TRP A 377 -2.12 -10.20 11.48
N LYS A 378 -2.29 -11.10 12.46
CA LYS A 378 -1.34 -11.32 13.56
C LYS A 378 -0.04 -11.99 13.12
N HIS A 379 1.02 -11.81 13.92
CA HIS A 379 2.35 -12.37 13.66
C HIS A 379 2.32 -13.90 13.71
N LEU A 380 3.07 -14.58 12.83
CA LEU A 380 3.10 -16.04 12.62
C LEU A 380 1.77 -16.73 12.27
N GLN A 381 0.68 -15.98 12.11
CA GLN A 381 -0.66 -16.50 11.84
C GLN A 381 -1.09 -16.26 10.39
N GLN A 382 -2.25 -16.80 10.04
CA GLN A 382 -2.96 -16.48 8.80
C GLN A 382 -3.71 -15.14 8.93
N PRO A 383 -4.02 -14.47 7.81
CA PRO A 383 -4.99 -13.39 7.87
C PRO A 383 -6.36 -13.99 8.26
N PRO A 384 -7.11 -13.37 9.17
CA PRO A 384 -8.38 -13.92 9.64
C PRO A 384 -9.42 -14.05 8.51
N LYS A 385 -9.27 -13.26 7.45
CA LYS A 385 -10.06 -13.33 6.23
C LYS A 385 -9.15 -13.11 5.02
N THR A 386 -9.31 -13.92 3.99
CA THR A 386 -8.62 -13.79 2.70
C THR A 386 -9.15 -12.64 1.85
N LEU A 387 -10.43 -12.27 2.02
CA LEU A 387 -11.10 -11.29 1.16
C LEU A 387 -10.45 -9.88 1.17
N PRO A 388 -10.10 -9.28 2.32
CA PRO A 388 -9.37 -8.00 2.34
C PRO A 388 -8.07 -8.04 1.53
N ILE A 389 -7.28 -9.11 1.69
CA ILE A 389 -6.05 -9.34 0.92
C ILE A 389 -6.33 -9.44 -0.57
N ILE A 390 -7.34 -10.22 -0.96
CA ILE A 390 -7.76 -10.38 -2.36
C ILE A 390 -8.21 -9.04 -2.96
N LYS A 391 -8.94 -8.21 -2.20
CA LYS A 391 -9.37 -6.89 -2.65
C LYS A 391 -8.17 -5.98 -2.92
N MET A 392 -7.22 -5.92 -1.99
CA MET A 392 -5.98 -5.15 -2.16
C MET A 392 -5.20 -5.58 -3.41
N ILE A 393 -5.01 -6.89 -3.60
CA ILE A 393 -4.32 -7.45 -4.78
C ILE A 393 -5.11 -7.16 -6.06
N HIS A 394 -6.42 -7.32 -6.04
CA HIS A 394 -7.24 -7.08 -7.21
C HIS A 394 -7.24 -5.61 -7.62
N GLN A 395 -7.33 -4.70 -6.65
CA GLN A 395 -7.24 -3.26 -6.86
C GLN A 395 -5.92 -2.91 -7.52
N PHE A 396 -4.80 -3.35 -6.93
CA PHE A 396 -3.45 -3.16 -7.45
C PHE A 396 -3.30 -3.59 -8.91
N LEU A 397 -3.77 -4.80 -9.24
CA LEU A 397 -3.59 -5.40 -10.57
C LEU A 397 -4.58 -4.88 -11.63
N SER A 398 -5.63 -4.14 -11.24
CA SER A 398 -6.68 -3.69 -12.17
C SER A 398 -6.75 -2.17 -12.36
N GLU A 399 -6.24 -1.39 -11.41
CA GLU A 399 -6.30 0.07 -11.47
C GLU A 399 -5.17 0.64 -12.33
N LYS A 400 -5.55 1.37 -13.38
CA LYS A 400 -4.58 2.01 -14.30
C LYS A 400 -3.65 2.99 -13.60
N GLN A 401 -4.12 3.67 -12.55
CA GLN A 401 -3.31 4.64 -11.80
C GLN A 401 -2.14 4.00 -11.05
N VAL A 402 -2.17 2.67 -10.86
CA VAL A 402 -1.15 1.92 -10.13
C VAL A 402 -0.12 1.29 -11.08
N GLN A 403 -0.29 1.41 -12.41
CA GLN A 403 0.48 0.67 -13.42
C GLN A 403 2.00 0.88 -13.38
N ASN A 404 2.52 1.90 -12.70
CA ASN A 404 3.95 2.10 -12.46
C ASN A 404 4.26 2.55 -11.02
N ALA A 405 3.36 2.27 -10.08
CA ALA A 405 3.52 2.70 -8.70
C ALA A 405 4.74 2.03 -8.05
N GLY A 406 5.55 2.81 -7.34
CA GLY A 406 6.48 2.27 -6.36
C GLY A 406 5.71 1.70 -5.17
N VAL A 407 5.99 0.46 -4.78
CA VAL A 407 5.27 -0.25 -3.72
C VAL A 407 6.22 -0.59 -2.58
N CYS A 408 5.81 -0.31 -1.35
CA CYS A 408 6.47 -0.81 -0.15
C CYS A 408 5.52 -1.69 0.64
N VAL A 409 5.94 -2.91 0.99
CA VAL A 409 5.17 -3.82 1.86
C VAL A 409 5.87 -3.89 3.21
N VAL A 410 5.18 -3.42 4.24
CA VAL A 410 5.70 -3.31 5.60
C VAL A 410 5.08 -4.37 6.49
N SER A 411 5.90 -5.08 7.23
CA SER A 411 5.47 -5.94 8.35
C SER A 411 6.44 -5.74 9.51
N LEU A 412 6.21 -6.40 10.65
CA LEU A 412 7.07 -6.21 11.84
C LEU A 412 8.58 -6.32 11.52
N PHE A 413 9.02 -7.37 10.83
CA PHE A 413 10.44 -7.60 10.48
C PHE A 413 10.74 -7.41 8.98
N GLY A 414 9.76 -7.02 8.17
CA GLY A 414 9.91 -7.00 6.71
C GLY A 414 10.12 -8.40 6.13
N CYS A 415 9.42 -9.39 6.68
CA CYS A 415 9.41 -10.78 6.21
C CYS A 415 8.06 -11.42 6.59
N GLY A 416 7.90 -12.73 6.43
CA GLY A 416 6.65 -13.42 6.80
C GLY A 416 5.41 -12.86 6.13
N ARG A 417 4.55 -12.13 6.87
CA ARG A 417 3.31 -11.51 6.34
C ARG A 417 3.54 -10.66 5.09
N ALA A 418 4.58 -9.82 5.09
CA ALA A 418 4.87 -8.94 3.95
C ALA A 418 5.22 -9.77 2.70
N CYS A 419 6.11 -10.74 2.86
CA CYS A 419 6.53 -11.62 1.78
C CYS A 419 5.41 -12.61 1.35
N SER A 420 4.54 -13.02 2.27
CA SER A 420 3.35 -13.84 1.98
C SER A 420 2.34 -13.06 1.14
N PHE A 421 2.12 -11.78 1.47
CA PHE A 421 1.32 -10.87 0.64
C PHE A 421 1.90 -10.74 -0.77
N ILE A 422 3.22 -10.52 -0.90
CA ILE A 422 3.90 -10.45 -2.20
C ILE A 422 3.79 -11.77 -2.97
N GLY A 423 3.96 -12.91 -2.31
CA GLY A 423 3.81 -14.23 -2.91
C GLY A 423 2.40 -14.43 -3.48
N ALA A 424 1.37 -14.07 -2.72
CA ALA A 424 -0.02 -14.13 -3.17
C ALA A 424 -0.31 -13.14 -4.32
N LEU A 425 0.19 -11.92 -4.23
CA LEU A 425 0.09 -10.90 -5.28
C LEU A 425 0.67 -11.42 -6.60
N TYR A 426 1.88 -11.96 -6.55
CA TYR A 426 2.57 -12.45 -7.73
C TYR A 426 1.92 -13.71 -8.31
N ALA A 427 1.45 -14.63 -7.47
CA ALA A 427 0.70 -15.81 -7.91
C ALA A 427 -0.62 -15.43 -8.62
N ILE A 428 -1.37 -14.47 -8.08
CA ILE A 428 -2.60 -13.97 -8.71
C ILE A 428 -2.28 -13.21 -10.01
N ASN A 429 -1.17 -12.46 -10.06
CA ASN A 429 -0.71 -11.83 -11.29
C ASN A 429 -0.42 -12.87 -12.39
N GLN A 430 0.32 -13.93 -12.06
CA GLN A 430 0.58 -15.04 -12.98
C GLN A 430 -0.72 -15.68 -13.49
N LEU A 431 -1.67 -15.98 -12.60
CA LEU A 431 -2.98 -16.50 -13.00
C LEU A 431 -3.70 -15.54 -13.96
N ASN A 432 -3.71 -14.23 -13.68
CA ASN A 432 -4.35 -13.25 -14.57
C ASN A 432 -3.74 -13.21 -15.97
N ASN A 433 -2.45 -13.54 -16.08
CA ASN A 433 -1.71 -13.64 -17.34
C ASN A 433 -1.77 -15.05 -17.98
N GLY A 434 -2.58 -15.97 -17.44
CA GLY A 434 -2.70 -17.33 -17.98
C GLY A 434 -1.58 -18.27 -17.58
N ILE A 435 -0.73 -17.89 -16.61
CA ILE A 435 0.40 -18.68 -16.13
C ILE A 435 -0.02 -19.41 -14.85
N GLU A 436 0.27 -20.70 -14.75
CA GLU A 436 0.05 -21.47 -13.53
C GLU A 436 1.11 -21.12 -12.49
N PRO A 437 0.74 -20.62 -11.31
CA PRO A 437 1.71 -20.25 -10.30
C PRO A 437 2.27 -21.46 -9.56
N ASN A 438 3.57 -21.44 -9.28
CA ASN A 438 4.23 -22.35 -8.37
C ASN A 438 4.62 -21.58 -7.10
N ILE A 439 3.84 -21.71 -6.03
CA ILE A 439 4.03 -20.93 -4.80
C ILE A 439 5.38 -21.24 -4.15
N CYS A 440 5.80 -22.51 -4.15
CA CYS A 440 7.10 -22.91 -3.61
C CYS A 440 8.26 -22.21 -4.34
N GLU A 441 8.25 -22.22 -5.68
CA GLU A 441 9.28 -21.53 -6.47
C GLU A 441 9.21 -20.01 -6.30
N ILE A 442 8.01 -19.42 -6.24
CA ILE A 442 7.82 -17.98 -5.96
C ILE A 442 8.45 -17.61 -4.61
N MET A 443 8.14 -18.37 -3.54
CA MET A 443 8.64 -18.06 -2.20
C MET A 443 10.12 -18.35 -2.06
N LYS A 444 10.67 -19.33 -2.78
CA LYS A 444 12.12 -19.55 -2.89
C LYS A 444 12.82 -18.33 -3.50
N ASN A 445 12.30 -17.80 -4.61
CA ASN A 445 12.85 -16.59 -5.26
C ASN A 445 12.77 -15.36 -4.34
N ILE A 446 11.69 -15.21 -3.57
CA ILE A 446 11.57 -14.15 -2.56
C ILE A 446 12.59 -14.38 -1.43
N LYS A 447 12.71 -15.60 -0.89
CA LYS A 447 13.63 -15.94 0.21
C LYS A 447 15.10 -15.72 -0.15
N GLN A 448 15.47 -15.93 -1.41
CA GLN A 448 16.80 -15.64 -1.95
C GLN A 448 17.13 -14.14 -1.96
N GLN A 449 16.14 -13.26 -1.92
CA GLN A 449 16.31 -11.80 -1.89
C GLN A 449 16.02 -11.19 -0.51
N ARG A 450 15.18 -11.83 0.29
CA ARG A 450 14.82 -11.39 1.64
C ARG A 450 14.69 -12.61 2.56
N PRO A 451 15.59 -12.77 3.54
CA PRO A 451 15.52 -13.90 4.44
C PRO A 451 14.22 -13.88 5.26
N GLY A 452 13.72 -15.07 5.61
CA GLY A 452 12.45 -15.23 6.33
C GLY A 452 11.20 -15.01 5.47
N GLY A 453 11.25 -15.26 4.15
CA GLY A 453 10.13 -15.05 3.22
C GLY A 453 8.78 -15.58 3.73
N VAL A 454 8.74 -16.75 4.35
CA VAL A 454 7.65 -17.15 5.27
C VAL A 454 8.26 -17.52 6.62
N GLU A 455 7.61 -17.15 7.72
CA GLU A 455 8.07 -17.41 9.09
C GLU A 455 7.38 -18.62 9.72
N SER A 456 6.22 -19.03 9.19
CA SER A 456 5.45 -20.15 9.71
C SER A 456 4.71 -20.91 8.61
N PHE A 457 4.37 -22.16 8.91
CA PHE A 457 3.54 -22.96 8.01
C PHE A 457 2.18 -22.29 7.76
N ALA A 458 1.59 -21.68 8.79
CA ALA A 458 0.33 -20.94 8.66
C ALA A 458 0.44 -19.81 7.62
N GLN A 459 1.53 -19.03 7.63
CA GLN A 459 1.75 -18.00 6.62
C GLN A 459 1.88 -18.60 5.21
N CYS A 460 2.61 -19.71 5.03
CA CYS A 460 2.70 -20.40 3.74
C CYS A 460 1.33 -20.91 3.26
N ALA A 461 0.58 -21.59 4.12
CA ALA A 461 -0.77 -22.07 3.85
C ALA A 461 -1.74 -20.92 3.48
N SER A 462 -1.57 -19.74 4.09
CA SER A 462 -2.40 -18.58 3.78
C SER A 462 -2.25 -18.10 2.33
N ILE A 463 -1.05 -18.24 1.73
CA ILE A 463 -0.83 -17.90 0.32
C ILE A 463 -1.71 -18.78 -0.57
N TYR A 464 -1.71 -20.09 -0.30
CA TYR A 464 -2.59 -21.04 -0.97
C TYR A 464 -4.06 -20.67 -0.76
N ALA A 465 -4.50 -20.44 0.47
CA ALA A 465 -5.89 -20.09 0.78
C ALA A 465 -6.36 -18.83 0.03
N ILE A 466 -5.50 -17.80 -0.07
CA ILE A 466 -5.77 -16.57 -0.81
C ILE A 466 -5.94 -16.88 -2.31
N VAL A 467 -5.05 -17.67 -2.91
CA VAL A 467 -5.11 -18.02 -4.33
C VAL A 467 -6.34 -18.89 -4.64
N PHE A 468 -6.63 -19.89 -3.82
CA PHE A 468 -7.84 -20.73 -3.96
C PHE A 468 -9.12 -19.89 -3.84
N ASP A 469 -9.22 -18.98 -2.85
CA ASP A 469 -10.39 -18.11 -2.70
C ASP A 469 -10.52 -17.11 -3.86
N TYR A 470 -9.40 -16.64 -4.42
CA TYR A 470 -9.41 -15.83 -5.64
C TYR A 470 -10.01 -16.61 -6.82
N ILE A 471 -9.56 -17.84 -7.03
CA ILE A 471 -10.04 -18.73 -8.11
C ILE A 471 -11.54 -19.02 -7.95
N ALA A 472 -11.97 -19.38 -6.73
CA ALA A 472 -13.39 -19.64 -6.45
C ALA A 472 -14.26 -18.44 -6.83
N ARG A 473 -13.80 -17.22 -6.53
CA ARG A 473 -14.52 -15.98 -6.89
C ARG A 473 -14.59 -15.74 -8.39
N LYS A 474 -13.53 -16.09 -9.14
CA LYS A 474 -13.51 -16.00 -10.62
C LYS A 474 -14.37 -17.06 -11.32
N ARG A 475 -14.58 -18.24 -10.72
CA ARG A 475 -15.31 -19.38 -11.30
C ARG A 475 -16.84 -19.29 -11.30
N GLY A 476 -17.43 -18.18 -10.85
CA GLY A 476 -18.88 -18.04 -10.68
C GLY A 476 -19.29 -17.56 -9.28
N GLY A 477 -18.33 -17.12 -8.47
CA GLY A 477 -18.54 -16.62 -7.11
C GLY A 477 -18.26 -17.68 -6.05
N LYS A 478 -17.82 -17.23 -4.87
CA LYS A 478 -17.36 -18.12 -3.78
C LYS A 478 -18.38 -19.22 -3.44
N LYS A 479 -19.68 -18.90 -3.39
CA LYS A 479 -20.75 -19.85 -3.00
C LYS A 479 -21.29 -20.71 -4.15
N ALA A 480 -20.72 -20.62 -5.35
CA ALA A 480 -21.20 -21.43 -6.47
C ALA A 480 -21.00 -22.94 -6.20
N PRO A 481 -21.96 -23.82 -6.54
CA PRO A 481 -21.85 -25.26 -6.28
C PRO A 481 -20.58 -25.89 -6.86
N VAL A 482 -20.10 -25.38 -7.99
CA VAL A 482 -18.85 -25.80 -8.64
C VAL A 482 -17.59 -25.62 -7.77
N ASN A 483 -17.66 -24.78 -6.75
CA ASN A 483 -16.55 -24.47 -5.86
C ASN A 483 -16.60 -25.26 -4.54
N LYS A 484 -17.50 -26.25 -4.39
CA LYS A 484 -17.67 -26.99 -3.12
C LYS A 484 -16.35 -27.56 -2.59
N ASP A 485 -15.58 -28.25 -3.43
CA ASP A 485 -14.31 -28.85 -3.02
C ASP A 485 -13.23 -27.81 -2.74
N ILE A 486 -13.17 -26.73 -3.56
CA ILE A 486 -12.25 -25.61 -3.32
C ILE A 486 -12.55 -24.94 -1.98
N ASN A 487 -13.83 -24.69 -1.67
CA ASN A 487 -14.21 -24.06 -0.42
C ASN A 487 -13.90 -24.96 0.79
N ARG A 488 -14.17 -26.26 0.69
CA ARG A 488 -13.78 -27.22 1.74
C ARG A 488 -12.28 -27.13 2.01
N PHE A 489 -11.47 -27.12 0.96
CA PHE A 489 -10.01 -27.03 1.11
C PHE A 489 -9.55 -25.67 1.66
N ILE A 490 -10.21 -24.56 1.30
CA ILE A 490 -9.95 -23.25 1.90
C ILE A 490 -10.25 -23.27 3.41
N ASP A 491 -11.33 -23.94 3.82
CA ASP A 491 -11.71 -24.06 5.22
C ASP A 491 -10.68 -24.92 5.99
N GLU A 492 -10.25 -26.06 5.42
CA GLU A 492 -9.15 -26.88 5.96
C GLU A 492 -7.85 -26.08 6.12
N LEU A 493 -7.48 -25.26 5.13
CA LEU A 493 -6.31 -24.38 5.22
C LEU A 493 -6.48 -23.34 6.31
N ALA A 494 -7.68 -22.75 6.46
CA ALA A 494 -7.96 -21.71 7.46
C ALA A 494 -7.91 -22.23 8.91
N GLU A 495 -8.15 -23.51 9.12
CA GLU A 495 -8.06 -24.18 10.42
C GLU A 495 -6.62 -24.38 10.92
N ILE A 496 -5.61 -24.11 10.08
CA ILE A 496 -4.19 -24.15 10.47
C ILE A 496 -3.89 -22.93 11.35
N SER A 497 -4.20 -23.07 12.65
CA SER A 497 -3.93 -22.15 13.77
C SER A 497 -2.52 -22.44 14.35
N PRO A 498 -1.81 -21.47 14.96
CA PRO A 498 -0.34 -21.39 14.87
C PRO A 498 0.34 -22.51 15.64
N ALA A 499 0.75 -23.57 14.92
CA ALA A 499 1.76 -24.50 15.41
C ALA A 499 3.13 -23.83 15.20
N CYS A 500 3.84 -23.57 16.31
CA CYS A 500 5.20 -23.03 16.34
C CYS A 500 6.08 -23.60 15.22
N SER A 501 6.85 -22.74 14.54
CA SER A 501 8.06 -23.19 13.84
C SER A 501 9.01 -23.75 14.91
N PRO A 502 9.48 -25.00 14.78
CA PRO A 502 10.47 -25.55 15.69
C PRO A 502 11.89 -25.25 15.17
N THR A 503 12.25 -24.00 14.85
CA THR A 503 13.62 -23.67 14.39
C THR A 503 13.96 -22.19 14.56
N LYS A 504 13.99 -21.69 15.81
CA LYS A 504 14.89 -20.63 16.31
C LYS A 504 14.65 -20.48 17.80
N GLY A 505 15.57 -21.00 18.62
CA GLY A 505 15.55 -20.74 20.05
C GLY A 505 15.63 -19.23 20.30
N MET A 506 14.59 -18.66 20.93
CA MET A 506 14.75 -17.42 21.68
C MET A 506 15.78 -17.69 22.78
N PRO A 507 16.76 -16.81 23.02
CA PRO A 507 17.36 -16.74 24.34
C PRO A 507 16.27 -16.26 25.29
N LEU A 508 15.97 -17.04 26.33
CA LEU A 508 15.27 -16.51 27.50
C LEU A 508 16.14 -15.40 28.10
N SER A 509 15.73 -14.16 27.96
CA SER A 509 16.09 -13.11 28.92
C SER A 509 14.94 -12.97 29.91
N THR A 510 15.24 -13.46 31.09
CA THR A 510 14.51 -13.56 32.35
C THR A 510 13.94 -12.22 32.82
N GLU A 511 12.85 -12.34 33.57
CA GLU A 511 12.19 -11.33 34.39
C GLU A 511 13.16 -10.34 35.08
N LEU A 512 12.87 -9.04 34.93
CA LEU A 512 12.94 -7.99 35.95
C LEU A 512 12.22 -6.72 35.46
#